data_AF-A0A4D4LQ18-F1
#
_entry.id   AF-A0A4D4LQ18-F1
#
_cell.length_a   1.000
_cell.length_b   1.000
_cell.length_c   1.000
_cell.angle_alpha   90.00
_cell.angle_beta   90.00
_cell.angle_gamma   90.00
#
_symmetry.space_group_name_H-M   'P 1'
#
loop_
_entity.id
_entity.type
_entity.pdbx_description
1 polymer ?
#
loop_
_entity_poly.entity_id
_entity_poly.type
_entity_poly.pdbx_seq_one_letter_code
_entity_poly.pdbx_strand_id
1 'polypeptide(L)'
;MAEAVIRQPSSTVTSEGASIVFRLIESGRTGTVWTRSAAQGAVAGAVGGLVMTLGEKAEQCLTGLPDSFVPARTLRRLLAIPEKPEKPGKQPVGLNLAMHMGQAVLVGSLRGVMATAGLRGPWASVMLLSVRLTNDQTLENPPASEPRHGHGPGGSWLWTSSTKPCTRSRPAWWRTY
;
A
#
# COMPACT_ATOMS: atom_id res chain seq x y z
N MET A 1 15.59 -25.72 75.15
CA MET A 1 14.54 -24.92 74.49
C MET A 1 15.22 -24.00 73.47
N ALA A 2 15.41 -24.47 72.23
CA ALA A 2 15.93 -23.64 71.14
C ALA A 2 15.22 -24.08 69.85
N GLU A 3 14.22 -23.33 69.46
CA GLU A 3 13.42 -23.56 68.25
C GLU A 3 14.10 -22.83 67.08
N ALA A 4 14.65 -23.59 66.13
CA ALA A 4 15.22 -23.04 64.93
C ALA A 4 14.10 -22.68 63.95
N VAL A 5 13.73 -21.39 63.91
CA VAL A 5 12.82 -20.83 62.91
C VAL A 5 13.51 -20.88 61.54
N ILE A 6 13.21 -21.91 60.75
CA ILE A 6 13.60 -22.00 59.35
C ILE A 6 12.75 -20.99 58.57
N ARG A 7 13.36 -19.85 58.25
CA ARG A 7 12.76 -18.82 57.39
C ARG A 7 12.64 -19.36 55.97
N GLN A 8 11.44 -19.71 55.52
CA GLN A 8 11.22 -20.10 54.13
C GLN A 8 11.54 -18.91 53.20
N PRO A 9 12.31 -19.10 52.12
CA PRO A 9 12.54 -18.05 51.14
C PRO A 9 11.21 -17.73 50.42
N SER A 10 10.87 -16.45 50.35
CA SER A 10 9.65 -15.94 49.71
C SER A 10 9.59 -16.34 48.22
N SER A 11 8.68 -17.23 47.87
CA SER A 11 8.44 -17.73 46.49
C SER A 11 7.96 -16.65 45.50
N THR A 12 7.60 -15.47 46.01
CA THR A 12 7.11 -14.33 45.24
C THR A 12 8.19 -13.67 44.36
N VAL A 13 9.45 -13.66 44.81
CA VAL A 13 10.55 -13.03 44.05
C VAL A 13 10.92 -13.83 42.80
N THR A 14 10.85 -15.16 42.89
CA THR A 14 11.09 -16.07 41.76
C THR A 14 9.92 -16.12 40.77
N SER A 15 8.67 -16.01 41.24
CA SER A 15 7.49 -16.00 40.36
C SER A 15 7.36 -14.72 39.54
N GLU A 16 7.66 -13.56 40.13
CA GLU A 16 7.67 -12.27 39.41
C GLU A 16 8.74 -12.25 38.32
N GLY A 17 9.97 -12.68 38.64
CA GLY A 17 11.07 -12.78 37.66
C GLY A 17 10.74 -13.72 36.51
N ALA A 18 10.15 -14.89 36.79
CA ALA A 18 9.69 -15.83 35.77
C ALA A 18 8.59 -15.22 34.87
N SER A 19 7.67 -14.44 35.45
CA SER A 19 6.61 -13.77 34.70
C SER A 19 7.13 -12.68 33.76
N ILE A 20 8.18 -11.94 34.16
CA ILE A 20 8.81 -10.90 33.34
C ILE A 20 9.53 -11.54 32.16
N VAL A 21 10.32 -12.58 32.40
CA VAL A 21 11.03 -13.30 31.33
C VAL A 21 10.04 -13.92 30.34
N PHE A 22 8.97 -14.54 30.84
CA PHE A 22 7.91 -15.10 29.99
C PHE A 22 7.23 -14.02 29.14
N ARG A 23 6.84 -12.87 29.73
CA ARG A 23 6.24 -11.75 28.99
C ARG A 23 7.17 -11.15 27.95
N LEU A 24 8.47 -11.06 28.22
CA LEU A 24 9.47 -10.58 27.25
C LEU A 24 9.63 -11.56 26.08
N ILE A 25 9.67 -12.86 26.34
CA ILE A 25 9.73 -13.90 25.29
C ILE A 25 8.44 -13.90 24.47
N GLU A 26 7.28 -13.84 25.11
CA GLU A 26 5.97 -13.80 24.46
C GLU A 26 5.84 -12.55 23.58
N SER A 27 6.27 -11.39 24.09
CA SER A 27 6.31 -10.12 23.35
C SER A 27 7.25 -10.19 22.15
N GLY A 28 8.46 -10.72 22.32
CA GLY A 28 9.42 -10.92 21.23
C GLY A 28 8.89 -11.84 20.14
N ARG A 29 8.32 -12.99 20.54
CA ARG A 29 7.70 -13.96 19.63
C ARG A 29 6.53 -13.35 18.86
N THR A 30 5.69 -12.59 19.55
CA THR A 30 4.55 -11.89 18.98
C THR A 30 5.02 -10.85 17.95
N GLY A 31 6.01 -10.01 18.30
CA GLY A 31 6.59 -9.02 17.40
C GLY A 31 7.17 -9.63 16.11
N THR A 32 7.83 -10.79 16.21
CA THR A 32 8.33 -11.51 15.02
C THR A 32 7.19 -12.02 14.13
N VAL A 33 6.07 -12.47 14.69
CA VAL A 33 4.93 -12.94 13.91
C VAL A 33 4.27 -11.79 13.13
N TRP A 34 4.03 -10.65 13.78
CA TRP A 34 3.42 -9.49 13.11
C TRP A 34 4.28 -8.94 11.97
N THR A 35 5.59 -8.80 12.21
CA THR A 35 6.53 -8.32 11.18
C THR A 35 6.65 -9.29 10.01
N ARG A 36 6.74 -10.59 10.27
CA ARG A 36 6.75 -11.62 9.22
C ARG A 36 5.48 -11.58 8.38
N SER A 37 4.32 -11.48 9.01
CA SER A 37 3.04 -11.44 8.29
C SER A 37 2.88 -10.16 7.46
N ALA A 38 3.32 -9.01 7.98
CA ALA A 38 3.38 -7.78 7.21
C ALA A 38 4.31 -7.93 6.00
N ALA A 39 5.48 -8.55 6.16
CA ALA A 39 6.41 -8.79 5.05
C ALA A 39 5.86 -9.77 4.00
N GLN A 40 5.21 -10.86 4.42
CA GLN A 40 4.52 -11.78 3.51
C GLN A 40 3.41 -11.06 2.74
N GLY A 41 2.65 -10.23 3.44
CA GLY A 41 1.65 -9.35 2.85
C GLY A 41 2.25 -8.39 1.83
N ALA A 42 3.37 -7.75 2.15
CA ALA A 42 4.10 -6.83 1.27
C ALA A 42 4.50 -7.52 -0.05
N VAL A 43 5.08 -8.72 0.04
CA VAL A 43 5.50 -9.50 -1.12
C VAL A 43 4.28 -9.91 -1.96
N ALA A 44 3.23 -10.42 -1.33
CA ALA A 44 2.00 -10.77 -2.04
C ALA A 44 1.37 -9.55 -2.73
N GLY A 45 1.39 -8.39 -2.06
CA GLY A 45 0.96 -7.12 -2.61
C GLY A 45 1.79 -6.71 -3.84
N ALA A 46 3.12 -6.77 -3.75
CA ALA A 46 4.01 -6.48 -4.87
C ALA A 46 3.74 -7.39 -6.07
N VAL A 47 3.60 -8.70 -5.86
CA VAL A 47 3.25 -9.66 -6.92
C VAL A 47 1.90 -9.29 -7.55
N GLY A 48 0.89 -8.98 -6.74
CA GLY A 48 -0.41 -8.51 -7.25
C GLY A 48 -0.30 -7.23 -8.09
N GLY A 49 0.51 -6.26 -7.66
CA GLY A 49 0.78 -5.03 -8.40
C GLY A 49 1.47 -5.28 -9.75
N LEU A 50 2.41 -6.24 -9.80
CA LEU A 50 3.05 -6.67 -11.05
C LEU A 50 2.05 -7.32 -12.00
N VAL A 51 1.21 -8.24 -11.51
CA VAL A 51 0.17 -8.90 -12.32
C VAL A 51 -0.81 -7.87 -12.89
N MET A 52 -1.24 -6.91 -12.07
CA MET A 52 -2.14 -5.83 -12.50
C MET A 52 -1.49 -4.98 -13.61
N THR A 53 -0.23 -4.58 -13.40
CA THR A 53 0.55 -3.82 -14.39
C THR A 53 0.67 -4.57 -15.71
N LEU A 54 0.96 -5.87 -15.68
CA LEU A 54 1.06 -6.69 -16.88
C LEU A 54 -0.28 -6.85 -17.61
N GLY A 55 -1.37 -7.07 -16.87
CA GLY A 55 -2.72 -7.20 -17.44
C GLY A 55 -3.17 -5.92 -18.13
N GLU A 56 -2.94 -4.78 -17.51
CA GLU A 56 -3.22 -3.47 -18.09
C GLU A 56 -2.40 -3.22 -19.36
N LYS A 57 -1.11 -3.59 -19.36
CA LYS A 57 -0.29 -3.46 -20.57
C LYS A 57 -0.75 -4.37 -21.69
N ALA A 58 -1.24 -5.57 -21.36
CA ALA A 58 -1.87 -6.45 -22.34
C ALA A 58 -3.13 -5.80 -22.93
N GLU A 59 -4.01 -5.24 -22.10
CA GLU A 59 -5.21 -4.53 -22.54
C GLU A 59 -4.88 -3.30 -23.40
N GLN A 60 -3.93 -2.47 -22.97
CA GLN A 60 -3.47 -1.31 -23.74
C GLN A 60 -2.85 -1.70 -25.07
N CYS A 61 -2.12 -2.82 -25.12
CA CYS A 61 -1.57 -3.36 -26.37
C CYS A 61 -2.69 -3.79 -27.34
N LEU A 62 -3.74 -4.40 -26.81
CA LEU A 62 -4.88 -4.88 -27.61
C LEU A 62 -5.80 -3.73 -28.08
N THR A 63 -6.00 -2.73 -27.24
CA THR A 63 -7.01 -1.66 -27.45
C THR A 63 -6.41 -0.33 -27.96
N GLY A 64 -5.11 -0.13 -27.77
CA GLY A 64 -4.42 1.13 -28.08
C GLY A 64 -4.82 2.28 -27.16
N LEU A 65 -5.35 2.01 -25.96
CA LEU A 65 -5.62 3.04 -24.96
C LEU A 65 -4.32 3.69 -24.44
N PRO A 66 -4.30 5.02 -24.23
CA PRO A 66 -3.15 5.72 -23.67
C PRO A 66 -3.03 5.53 -22.14
N ASP A 67 -1.81 5.65 -21.63
CA ASP A 67 -1.49 5.63 -20.19
C ASP A 67 -2.05 6.88 -19.47
N SER A 68 -2.51 6.74 -18.22
CA SER A 68 -2.74 7.86 -17.28
C SER A 68 -1.53 8.12 -16.37
N PHE A 69 -1.28 9.40 -16.12
CA PHE A 69 -0.19 9.92 -15.27
C PHE A 69 -0.69 10.63 -14.00
N VAL A 70 -1.99 10.50 -13.68
CA VAL A 70 -2.56 11.04 -12.44
C VAL A 70 -1.83 10.49 -11.20
N PRO A 71 -1.57 9.17 -11.07
CA PRO A 71 -0.91 8.64 -9.87
C PRO A 71 0.52 9.19 -9.69
N ALA A 72 1.25 9.37 -10.80
CA ALA A 72 2.58 9.98 -10.76
C ALA A 72 2.54 11.43 -10.24
N ARG A 73 1.56 12.24 -10.67
CA ARG A 73 1.37 13.61 -10.17
C ARG A 73 1.01 13.63 -8.69
N THR A 74 0.14 12.72 -8.26
CA THR A 74 -0.20 12.54 -6.84
C THR A 74 1.04 12.21 -6.01
N LEU A 75 1.86 11.25 -6.45
CA LEU A 75 3.08 10.88 -5.73
C LEU A 75 4.09 12.04 -5.65
N ARG A 76 4.22 12.85 -6.71
CA ARG A 76 5.07 14.07 -6.66
C ARG A 76 4.62 15.03 -5.58
N ARG A 77 3.32 15.28 -5.48
CA ARG A 77 2.75 16.17 -4.45
C ARG A 77 2.98 15.62 -3.06
N LEU A 78 2.74 14.32 -2.85
CA LEU A 78 3.00 13.66 -1.56
C LEU A 78 4.46 13.75 -1.13
N LEU A 79 5.38 13.61 -2.09
CA LEU A 79 6.82 13.68 -1.84
C LEU A 79 7.39 15.10 -1.92
N ALA A 80 6.55 16.12 -2.10
CA ALA A 80 6.94 17.52 -2.31
C ALA A 80 8.03 17.70 -3.39
N ILE A 81 8.01 16.86 -4.43
CA ILE A 81 9.00 16.91 -5.52
C ILE A 81 8.67 18.11 -6.42
N PRO A 82 9.58 19.09 -6.57
CA PRO A 82 9.31 20.29 -7.36
C PRO A 82 8.85 19.98 -8.78
N GLU A 83 7.83 20.71 -9.25
CA GLU A 83 7.36 20.63 -10.63
C GLU A 83 8.41 21.21 -11.59
N LYS A 84 9.35 20.38 -12.06
CA LYS A 84 10.10 20.69 -13.28
C LYS A 84 9.12 20.77 -14.45
N PRO A 85 9.19 21.79 -15.31
CA PRO A 85 8.36 21.86 -16.51
C PRO A 85 8.51 20.56 -17.28
N GLU A 86 7.39 19.86 -17.46
CA GLU A 86 7.37 18.60 -18.21
C GLU A 86 7.82 18.92 -19.64
N LYS A 87 9.02 18.46 -19.99
CA LYS A 87 9.47 18.52 -21.39
C LYS A 87 8.48 17.71 -22.21
N PRO A 88 7.98 18.22 -23.35
CA PRO A 88 7.14 17.43 -24.25
C PRO A 88 7.81 16.08 -24.53
N GLY A 89 7.17 14.98 -24.13
CA GLY A 89 7.68 13.61 -24.33
C GLY A 89 8.43 12.95 -23.16
N LYS A 90 8.70 13.64 -22.03
CA LYS A 90 9.22 12.97 -20.81
C LYS A 90 8.10 12.73 -19.80
N GLN A 91 7.41 11.61 -19.96
CA GLN A 91 6.36 11.18 -19.05
C GLN A 91 6.97 10.57 -17.76
N PRO A 92 6.37 10.78 -16.57
CA PRO A 92 6.91 10.34 -15.27
C PRO A 92 6.62 8.86 -14.99
N VAL A 93 7.00 7.99 -15.92
CA VAL A 93 6.80 6.53 -15.91
C VAL A 93 7.20 5.89 -14.57
N GLY A 94 8.40 6.24 -14.07
CA GLY A 94 8.93 5.69 -12.82
C GLY A 94 8.12 6.08 -11.59
N LEU A 95 7.59 7.31 -11.52
CA LEU A 95 6.74 7.73 -10.40
C LEU A 95 5.36 7.10 -10.47
N ASN A 96 4.86 6.85 -11.68
CA ASN A 96 3.60 6.15 -11.85
C ASN A 96 3.70 4.71 -11.33
N LEU A 97 4.75 4.00 -11.75
CA LEU A 97 5.02 2.64 -11.29
C LEU A 97 5.29 2.60 -9.77
N ALA A 98 6.07 3.55 -9.25
CA ALA A 98 6.36 3.65 -7.82
C ALA A 98 5.08 3.84 -7.00
N MET A 99 4.13 4.64 -7.48
CA MET A 99 2.86 4.84 -6.80
C MET A 99 2.04 3.55 -6.74
N HIS A 100 1.86 2.87 -7.88
CA HIS A 100 1.12 1.61 -7.95
C HIS A 100 1.74 0.52 -7.10
N MET A 101 3.06 0.33 -7.22
CA MET A 101 3.78 -0.68 -6.46
C MET A 101 3.80 -0.33 -4.96
N GLY A 102 3.96 0.94 -4.62
CA GLY A 102 3.91 1.41 -3.24
C GLY A 102 2.55 1.12 -2.60
N GLN A 103 1.45 1.47 -3.27
CA GLN A 103 0.10 1.16 -2.78
C GLN A 103 -0.14 -0.35 -2.69
N ALA A 104 0.29 -1.14 -3.68
CA ALA A 104 0.13 -2.59 -3.68
C ALA A 104 0.87 -3.23 -2.48
N VAL A 105 2.11 -2.81 -2.22
CA VAL A 105 2.92 -3.25 -1.07
C VAL A 105 2.28 -2.85 0.25
N LEU A 106 1.86 -1.59 0.41
CA LEU A 106 1.23 -1.10 1.64
C LEU A 106 -0.07 -1.86 1.95
N VAL A 107 -0.94 -2.01 0.96
CA VAL A 107 -2.20 -2.72 1.16
C VAL A 107 -1.97 -4.22 1.36
N GLY A 108 -1.01 -4.82 0.68
CA GLY A 108 -0.60 -6.20 0.91
C GLY A 108 -0.12 -6.40 2.35
N SER A 109 0.73 -5.51 2.85
CA SER A 109 1.23 -5.55 4.24
C SER A 109 0.09 -5.48 5.25
N LEU A 110 -0.84 -4.53 5.04
CA LEU A 110 -2.06 -4.41 5.85
C LEU A 110 -2.88 -5.70 5.82
N ARG A 111 -3.04 -6.32 4.64
CA ARG A 111 -3.76 -7.60 4.51
C ARG A 111 -3.10 -8.71 5.33
N GLY A 112 -1.76 -8.77 5.35
CA GLY A 112 -0.99 -9.74 6.14
C GLY A 112 -1.15 -9.54 7.66
N VAL A 113 -1.17 -8.27 8.11
CA VAL A 113 -1.47 -7.91 9.51
C VAL A 113 -2.90 -8.31 9.87
N MET A 114 -3.89 -7.95 9.03
CA MET A 114 -5.29 -8.33 9.23
C MET A 114 -5.45 -9.85 9.35
N ALA A 115 -4.74 -10.63 8.50
CA ALA A 115 -4.78 -12.09 8.59
C ALA A 115 -4.24 -12.59 9.95
N THR A 116 -3.16 -12.02 10.45
CA THR A 116 -2.60 -12.38 11.78
C THR A 116 -3.56 -12.03 12.92
N ALA A 117 -4.29 -10.94 12.79
CA ALA A 117 -5.35 -10.52 13.72
C ALA A 117 -6.64 -11.37 13.62
N GLY A 118 -6.67 -12.42 12.79
CA GLY A 118 -7.85 -13.27 12.59
C GLY A 118 -8.88 -12.73 11.61
N LEU A 119 -8.65 -11.55 11.01
CA LEU A 119 -9.53 -10.94 10.02
C LEU A 119 -9.33 -11.61 8.65
N ARG A 120 -10.00 -12.75 8.46
CA ARG A 120 -10.05 -13.53 7.21
C ARG A 120 -11.48 -13.61 6.68
N GLY A 121 -11.62 -13.98 5.41
CA GLY A 121 -12.93 -14.17 4.75
C GLY A 121 -13.51 -12.88 4.14
N PRO A 122 -14.77 -12.97 3.64
CA PRO A 122 -15.39 -11.92 2.83
C PRO A 122 -15.47 -10.55 3.53
N TRP A 123 -15.79 -10.54 4.83
CA TRP A 123 -15.91 -9.31 5.60
C TRP A 123 -14.58 -8.55 5.72
N ALA A 124 -13.48 -9.27 5.93
CA ALA A 124 -12.15 -8.67 5.93
C ALA A 124 -11.79 -8.07 4.56
N SER A 125 -12.25 -8.69 3.47
CA SER A 125 -12.08 -8.14 2.12
C SER A 125 -12.89 -6.86 1.92
N VAL A 126 -14.11 -6.78 2.45
CA VAL A 126 -14.92 -5.55 2.43
C VAL A 126 -14.23 -4.44 3.21
N MET A 127 -13.73 -4.71 4.42
CA MET A 127 -12.97 -3.74 5.20
C MET A 127 -11.75 -3.22 4.42
N LEU A 128 -10.99 -4.13 3.81
CA LEU A 128 -9.82 -3.75 3.02
C LEU A 128 -10.21 -2.95 1.77
N LEU A 129 -11.33 -3.27 1.14
CA LEU A 129 -11.88 -2.51 0.02
C LEU A 129 -12.25 -1.09 0.48
N SER A 130 -12.93 -0.94 1.61
CA SER A 130 -13.25 0.38 2.17
C SER A 130 -11.99 1.20 2.44
N VAL A 131 -10.94 0.60 3.02
CA VAL A 131 -9.64 1.26 3.20
C VAL A 131 -9.05 1.69 1.86
N ARG A 132 -9.09 0.83 0.85
CA ARG A 132 -8.60 1.14 -0.50
C ARG A 132 -9.35 2.32 -1.12
N LEU A 133 -10.67 2.31 -1.08
CA LEU A 133 -11.52 3.37 -1.63
C LEU A 133 -11.27 4.71 -0.91
N THR A 134 -11.26 4.71 0.42
CA THR A 134 -11.01 5.95 1.19
C THR A 134 -9.61 6.50 0.94
N ASN A 135 -8.60 5.63 0.86
CA ASN A 135 -7.23 6.04 0.54
C ASN A 135 -7.16 6.66 -0.85
N ASP A 136 -7.78 6.03 -1.84
CA ASP A 136 -7.85 6.54 -3.22
C ASP A 136 -8.50 7.92 -3.27
N GLN A 137 -9.68 8.05 -2.65
CA GLN A 137 -10.40 9.32 -2.57
C GLN A 137 -9.61 10.42 -1.85
N THR A 138 -8.87 10.07 -0.79
CA THR A 138 -8.05 11.06 -0.06
C THR A 138 -6.86 11.55 -0.90
N LEU A 139 -6.27 10.65 -1.67
CA LEU A 139 -5.10 10.94 -2.50
C LEU A 139 -5.46 11.71 -3.76
N GLU A 140 -6.64 11.48 -4.32
CA GLU A 140 -7.14 12.19 -5.50
C GLU A 140 -7.86 13.49 -5.16
N ASN A 141 -8.50 13.56 -3.99
CA ASN A 141 -9.22 14.74 -3.49
C ASN A 141 -8.67 15.17 -2.11
N PRO A 142 -7.47 15.75 -2.05
CA PRO A 142 -6.96 16.34 -0.81
C PRO A 142 -7.92 17.45 -0.33
N PRO A 143 -8.12 17.62 0.99
CA PRO A 143 -8.94 18.69 1.53
C PRO A 143 -8.47 20.03 0.99
N ALA A 144 -9.40 20.77 0.38
CA ALA A 144 -9.10 21.97 -0.38
C ALA A 144 -8.45 23.04 0.50
N SER A 145 -7.21 23.41 0.20
CA SER A 145 -6.58 24.64 0.67
C SER A 145 -6.32 25.65 -0.47
N GLU A 146 -6.94 25.47 -1.64
CA GLU A 146 -6.74 26.32 -2.83
C GLU A 146 -8.09 26.60 -3.53
N PRO A 147 -8.39 27.84 -3.97
CA PRO A 147 -9.57 28.14 -4.79
C PRO A 147 -9.49 27.44 -6.16
N ARG A 148 -10.50 26.64 -6.49
CA ARG A 148 -10.60 25.91 -7.76
C ARG A 148 -10.95 26.86 -8.90
N HIS A 149 -9.98 27.18 -9.76
CA HIS A 149 -10.27 27.62 -11.13
C HIS A 149 -10.54 26.38 -11.99
N GLY A 150 -11.71 26.37 -12.63
CA GLY A 150 -12.37 25.16 -13.12
C GLY A 150 -11.72 24.48 -14.33
N HIS A 151 -11.96 23.16 -14.42
CA HIS A 151 -12.08 22.42 -15.66
C HIS A 151 -12.87 21.12 -15.43
N GLY A 152 -14.00 20.99 -16.14
CA GLY A 152 -14.50 19.76 -16.78
C GLY A 152 -14.98 18.57 -15.93
N PRO A 153 -16.15 17.97 -16.23
CA PRO A 153 -16.62 16.76 -15.56
C PRO A 153 -16.02 15.49 -16.17
N GLY A 154 -15.77 14.48 -15.32
CA GLY A 154 -15.91 13.08 -15.70
C GLY A 154 -14.66 12.38 -16.26
N GLY A 155 -13.97 11.65 -15.40
CA GLY A 155 -13.19 10.48 -15.77
C GLY A 155 -13.17 9.54 -14.58
N SER A 156 -13.67 8.33 -14.73
CA SER A 156 -13.53 7.28 -13.73
C SER A 156 -12.09 6.76 -13.81
N TRP A 157 -11.28 7.08 -12.81
CA TRP A 157 -9.85 6.79 -12.75
C TRP A 157 -9.63 5.55 -11.90
N LEU A 158 -9.33 4.41 -12.53
CA LEU A 158 -8.79 3.27 -11.81
C LEU A 158 -7.53 2.79 -12.52
N TRP A 159 -6.39 3.04 -11.87
CA TRP A 159 -5.19 2.22 -11.94
C TRP A 159 -4.63 1.97 -13.35
N THR A 160 -4.01 2.99 -13.96
CA THR A 160 -3.09 2.76 -15.08
C THR A 160 -1.64 3.01 -14.69
N SER A 161 -0.81 1.98 -14.82
CA SER A 161 0.63 1.97 -14.64
C SER A 161 1.31 2.27 -15.97
N SER A 162 2.33 3.12 -15.96
CA SER A 162 3.02 3.50 -17.18
C SER A 162 4.31 2.71 -17.31
N THR A 163 4.50 2.11 -18.48
CA THR A 163 5.73 1.59 -19.07
C THR A 163 5.60 1.79 -20.58
N LYS A 164 6.71 1.86 -21.33
CA LYS A 164 6.75 2.29 -22.75
C LYS A 164 5.54 1.77 -23.55
N PRO A 165 4.82 2.63 -24.30
CA PRO A 165 3.64 2.20 -25.03
C PRO A 165 4.00 1.14 -26.07
N CYS A 166 3.13 0.13 -26.22
CA CYS A 166 3.14 -0.72 -27.41
C CYS A 166 2.78 0.16 -28.60
N THR A 167 3.79 0.55 -29.38
CA THR A 167 3.61 1.39 -30.57
C THR A 167 2.89 0.59 -31.65
N ARG A 168 1.56 0.60 -31.62
CA ARG A 168 0.74 0.33 -32.81
C ARG A 168 0.35 1.67 -33.40
N SER A 169 0.80 1.96 -34.61
CA SER A 169 0.47 3.17 -35.35
C SER A 169 -1.06 3.31 -35.46
N ARG A 170 -1.64 4.30 -34.77
CA ARG A 170 -3.05 4.61 -34.91
C ARG A 170 -3.28 5.39 -36.22
N PRO A 171 -4.27 5.01 -37.05
CA PRO A 171 -4.65 5.78 -38.23
C PRO A 171 -5.15 7.18 -37.85
N ALA A 172 -4.92 8.17 -38.71
CA ALA A 172 -4.93 9.60 -38.42
C ALA A 172 -6.26 10.23 -37.97
N TRP A 173 -7.36 9.50 -37.89
CA TRP A 173 -8.71 10.04 -37.67
C TRP A 173 -9.08 10.33 -36.19
N TRP A 174 -8.19 10.04 -35.23
CA TRP A 174 -8.47 10.23 -33.78
C TRP A 174 -8.16 11.65 -33.25
N ARG A 175 -7.76 12.61 -34.11
CA ARG A 175 -7.25 13.93 -33.69
C ARG A 175 -8.28 15.08 -33.75
N THR A 176 -9.58 14.79 -33.89
CA THR A 176 -10.60 15.83 -34.19
C THR A 176 -11.83 15.85 -33.29
N TYR A 177 -11.72 15.49 -32.00
CA TYR A 177 -12.75 15.80 -31.00
C TYR A 177 -12.13 16.28 -29.70
#